data_AF-A0A0P9CPQ7-F1
#
_entry.id   AF-A0A0P9CPQ7-F1
#
_cell.length_a   1.000
_cell.length_b   1.000
_cell.length_c   1.000
_cell.angle_alpha   90.00
_cell.angle_beta   90.00
_cell.angle_gamma   90.00
#
_symmetry.space_group_name_H-M   'P 1'
#
loop_
_entity.id
_entity.type
_entity.pdbx_description
1 polymer ?
#
loop_
_entity_poly.entity_id
_entity_poly.type
_entity_poly.pdbx_seq_one_letter_code
_entity_poly.pdbx_strand_id
1 'polypeptide(L)'
;ALVAFRHGKPELGVRLLKNIAATTERGTLGTFKELIPIGLCFVQLWSAGLYVQGWAEGLFGLRPRADRHELGIAPCMPAEWPAAQLNGLRVGAHLLDIRIAPSGLRVAHRAGPQALRLRYRLPGAVETTPAALHSDAEGAWLELDIPAGTAYQIALQGAHLDIQTDSAQGAA
;
A
#
# COMPACT_ATOMS: atom_id res chain seq x y z
N ALA A 1 -14.69 -2.90 4.14
CA ALA A 1 -13.26 -2.88 4.53
C ALA A 1 -12.61 -1.53 4.24
N LEU A 2 -12.56 -1.07 2.98
CA LEU A 2 -11.89 0.17 2.58
C LEU A 2 -12.26 1.39 3.43
N VAL A 3 -13.55 1.60 3.69
CA VAL A 3 -14.03 2.69 4.56
C VAL A 3 -13.42 2.63 5.98
N ALA A 4 -13.29 1.44 6.56
CA ALA A 4 -12.68 1.30 7.89
C ALA A 4 -11.21 1.75 7.88
N PHE A 5 -10.44 1.38 6.86
CA PHE A 5 -9.06 1.85 6.69
C PHE A 5 -8.98 3.37 6.51
N ARG A 6 -9.88 3.96 5.69
CA ARG A 6 -9.94 5.42 5.50
C ARG A 6 -10.22 6.20 6.79
N HIS A 7 -10.90 5.57 7.75
CA HIS A 7 -11.16 6.14 9.06
C HIS A 7 -10.14 5.72 10.13
N GLY A 8 -8.98 5.18 9.75
CA GLY A 8 -7.94 4.79 10.71
C GLY A 8 -8.34 3.63 11.61
N LYS A 9 -9.20 2.72 11.15
CA LYS A 9 -9.63 1.52 11.89
C LYS A 9 -9.08 0.24 11.22
N PRO A 10 -7.76 0.01 11.26
CA PRO A 10 -7.13 -1.07 10.50
C PRO A 10 -7.54 -2.47 10.95
N GLU A 11 -7.76 -2.70 12.25
CA GLU A 11 -8.20 -3.99 12.79
C GLU A 11 -9.60 -4.35 12.27
N LEU A 12 -10.50 -3.36 12.23
CA LEU A 12 -11.82 -3.50 11.63
C LEU A 12 -11.71 -3.75 10.12
N GLY A 13 -10.83 -3.04 9.44
CA GLY A 13 -10.55 -3.20 8.01
C GLY A 13 -10.15 -4.64 7.68
N VAL A 14 -9.15 -5.17 8.38
CA VAL A 14 -8.67 -6.55 8.22
C VAL A 14 -9.75 -7.56 8.59
N ARG A 15 -10.49 -7.36 9.68
CA ARG A 15 -11.61 -8.24 10.05
C ARG A 15 -12.65 -8.32 8.94
N LEU A 16 -13.02 -7.20 8.34
CA LEU A 16 -13.97 -7.17 7.24
C LEU A 16 -13.42 -7.85 5.97
N LEU A 17 -12.11 -7.75 5.70
CA LEU A 17 -11.49 -8.51 4.60
C LEU A 17 -11.52 -10.01 4.87
N LYS A 18 -11.24 -10.45 6.10
CA LYS A 18 -11.35 -11.85 6.50
C LYS A 18 -12.77 -12.38 6.31
N ASN A 19 -13.79 -11.58 6.61
CA ASN A 19 -15.19 -11.97 6.35
C ASN A 19 -15.49 -12.18 4.86
N ILE A 20 -14.91 -11.36 3.97
CA ILE A 20 -15.01 -11.59 2.52
C ILE A 20 -14.27 -12.88 2.14
N ALA A 21 -13.05 -13.08 2.64
CA ALA A 21 -12.27 -14.30 2.35
C ALA A 21 -12.99 -15.58 2.81
N ALA A 22 -13.67 -15.56 3.94
CA ALA A 22 -14.43 -16.70 4.46
C ALA A 22 -15.54 -17.17 3.50
N THR A 23 -15.99 -16.32 2.58
CA THR A 23 -16.96 -16.72 1.55
C THR A 23 -16.39 -17.75 0.57
N THR A 24 -15.06 -17.77 0.38
CA THR A 24 -14.37 -18.73 -0.49
C THR A 24 -14.39 -20.17 0.06
N GLU A 25 -14.78 -20.34 1.33
CA GLU A 25 -14.97 -21.63 1.98
C GLU A 25 -16.38 -22.20 1.75
N ARG A 26 -17.24 -21.49 1.00
CA ARG A 26 -18.64 -21.89 0.75
C ARG A 26 -18.90 -22.05 -0.75
N GLY A 27 -19.47 -23.19 -1.14
CA GLY A 27 -19.77 -23.49 -2.54
C GLY A 27 -18.56 -23.99 -3.31
N THR A 28 -18.15 -23.26 -4.35
CA THR A 28 -16.96 -23.60 -5.15
C THR A 28 -15.72 -23.16 -4.39
N LEU A 29 -15.11 -24.11 -3.69
CA LEU A 29 -13.99 -23.86 -2.78
C LEU A 29 -12.85 -23.10 -3.45
N GLY A 30 -12.33 -22.09 -2.76
CA GLY A 30 -11.22 -21.25 -3.22
C GLY A 30 -11.62 -20.18 -4.23
N THR A 31 -12.89 -20.07 -4.60
CA THR A 31 -13.37 -19.01 -5.51
C THR A 31 -14.19 -17.96 -4.77
N PHE A 32 -14.07 -16.70 -5.18
CA PHE A 32 -15.04 -15.68 -4.82
C PHE A 32 -16.28 -15.85 -5.69
N LYS A 33 -17.20 -16.74 -5.32
CA LYS A 33 -18.45 -16.95 -6.05
C LYS A 33 -19.56 -15.99 -5.63
N GLU A 34 -20.61 -15.92 -6.43
CA GLU A 34 -21.84 -15.23 -6.05
C GLU A 34 -22.61 -15.94 -4.94
N LEU A 35 -22.87 -15.21 -3.86
CA LEU A 35 -23.65 -15.68 -2.72
C LEU A 35 -25.06 -15.08 -2.68
N ILE A 36 -25.33 -13.95 -3.32
CA ILE A 36 -26.66 -13.31 -3.30
C ILE A 36 -26.90 -12.59 -4.64
N PRO A 37 -27.84 -13.05 -5.48
CA PRO A 37 -28.57 -14.33 -5.39
C PRO A 37 -27.67 -15.51 -5.80
N ILE A 38 -27.70 -16.61 -5.06
CA ILE A 38 -26.85 -17.78 -5.32
C ILE A 38 -27.06 -18.32 -6.75
N GLY A 39 -25.96 -18.57 -7.47
CA GLY A 39 -25.97 -19.41 -8.68
C GLY A 39 -25.87 -18.69 -10.02
N LEU A 40 -25.84 -17.35 -10.04
CA LEU A 40 -25.68 -16.59 -11.28
C LEU A 40 -24.23 -16.55 -11.79
N CYS A 41 -23.26 -16.36 -10.89
CA CYS A 41 -21.85 -16.29 -11.25
C CYS A 41 -20.97 -17.20 -10.38
N PHE A 42 -20.25 -18.13 -11.02
CA PHE A 42 -19.33 -19.04 -10.33
C PHE A 42 -18.00 -18.39 -9.96
N VAL A 43 -17.67 -17.21 -10.52
CA VAL A 43 -16.54 -16.34 -10.14
C VAL A 43 -16.95 -14.87 -10.23
N GLN A 44 -17.30 -14.26 -9.10
CA GLN A 44 -17.60 -12.84 -8.99
C GLN A 44 -16.33 -12.00 -8.91
N LEU A 45 -16.02 -11.37 -10.03
CA LEU A 45 -14.90 -10.45 -10.13
C LEU A 45 -15.03 -9.25 -9.18
N TRP A 46 -16.23 -8.75 -8.89
CA TRP A 46 -16.39 -7.63 -7.95
C TRP A 46 -16.06 -8.00 -6.51
N SER A 47 -16.30 -9.23 -6.08
CA SER A 47 -15.96 -9.69 -4.72
C SER A 47 -14.44 -9.83 -4.59
N ALA A 48 -13.80 -10.45 -5.57
CA ALA A 48 -12.33 -10.53 -5.64
C ALA A 48 -11.70 -9.13 -5.76
N GLY A 49 -12.26 -8.27 -6.60
CA GLY A 49 -11.81 -6.89 -6.80
C GLY A 49 -11.88 -6.07 -5.51
N LEU A 50 -13.00 -6.12 -4.79
CA LEU A 50 -13.16 -5.44 -3.50
C LEU A 50 -12.25 -6.00 -2.42
N TYR A 51 -11.95 -7.31 -2.45
CA TYR A 51 -10.98 -7.93 -1.56
C TYR A 51 -9.57 -7.39 -1.81
N VAL A 52 -9.11 -7.43 -3.07
CA VAL A 52 -7.80 -6.89 -3.48
C VAL A 52 -7.71 -5.39 -3.22
N GLN A 53 -8.77 -4.63 -3.52
CA GLN A 53 -8.85 -3.20 -3.26
C GLN A 53 -8.64 -2.87 -1.78
N GLY A 54 -9.24 -3.64 -0.86
CA GLY A 54 -9.05 -3.36 0.57
C GLY A 54 -7.63 -3.61 1.05
N TRP A 55 -6.86 -4.50 0.41
CA TRP A 55 -5.43 -4.63 0.67
C TRP A 55 -4.63 -3.47 0.05
N ALA A 56 -4.80 -3.23 -1.25
CA ALA A 56 -4.03 -2.24 -1.99
C ALA A 56 -4.35 -0.78 -1.58
N GLU A 57 -5.61 -0.37 -1.65
CA GLU A 57 -6.03 1.00 -1.34
C GLU A 57 -6.36 1.20 0.15
N GLY A 58 -6.65 0.11 0.88
CA GLY A 58 -6.97 0.18 2.32
C GLY A 58 -5.73 0.07 3.19
N LEU A 59 -5.17 -1.14 3.31
CA LEU A 59 -4.02 -1.41 4.18
C LEU A 59 -2.76 -0.65 3.73
N PHE A 60 -2.38 -0.78 2.45
CA PHE A 60 -1.22 -0.05 1.90
C PHE A 60 -1.52 1.43 1.63
N GLY A 61 -2.80 1.78 1.46
CA GLY A 61 -3.19 3.16 1.15
C GLY A 61 -2.64 3.66 -0.18
N LEU A 62 -2.51 2.78 -1.17
CA LEU A 62 -1.97 3.12 -2.49
C LEU A 62 -2.91 4.09 -3.23
N ARG A 63 -2.33 5.14 -3.82
CA ARG A 63 -3.01 6.18 -4.60
C ARG A 63 -2.22 6.44 -5.89
N PRO A 64 -2.32 5.55 -6.88
CA PRO A 64 -1.57 5.70 -8.12
C PRO A 64 -2.13 6.83 -8.99
N ARG A 65 -1.25 7.66 -9.55
CA ARG A 65 -1.53 8.54 -10.69
C ARG A 65 -0.56 8.19 -11.80
N ALA A 66 -0.87 7.10 -12.49
CA ALA A 66 0.02 6.47 -13.48
C ALA A 66 0.34 7.41 -14.66
N ASP A 67 -0.60 8.26 -15.06
CA ASP A 67 -0.45 9.31 -16.07
C ASP A 67 0.62 10.35 -15.69
N ARG A 68 0.89 10.51 -14.39
CA ARG A 68 1.86 11.46 -13.84
C ARG A 68 3.10 10.80 -13.27
N HIS A 69 3.28 9.50 -13.47
CA HIS A 69 4.38 8.73 -12.89
C HIS A 69 4.48 8.92 -11.36
N GLU A 70 3.32 8.97 -10.68
CA GLU A 70 3.23 9.25 -9.25
C GLU A 70 2.53 8.13 -8.48
N LEU A 71 3.02 7.85 -7.28
CA LEU A 71 2.39 6.96 -6.32
C LEU A 71 2.30 7.63 -4.95
N GLY A 72 1.06 7.86 -4.48
CA GLY A 72 0.81 8.15 -3.08
C GLY A 72 0.72 6.87 -2.26
N ILE A 73 1.29 6.86 -1.05
CA ILE A 73 1.21 5.75 -0.09
C ILE A 73 0.84 6.33 1.28
N ALA A 74 -0.31 5.92 1.81
CA ALA A 74 -0.79 6.30 3.14
C ALA A 74 -1.19 5.06 3.95
N PRO A 75 -0.22 4.33 4.54
CA PRO A 75 -0.51 3.07 5.19
C PRO A 75 -1.51 3.20 6.34
N CYS A 76 -2.30 2.15 6.54
CA CYS A 76 -3.19 1.96 7.68
C CYS A 76 -3.01 0.53 8.20
N MET A 77 -1.95 0.35 9.00
CA MET A 77 -1.49 -0.95 9.49
C MET A 77 -2.14 -1.29 10.85
N PRO A 78 -2.58 -2.54 11.06
CA PRO A 78 -2.94 -3.02 12.40
C PRO A 78 -1.75 -2.95 13.34
N ALA A 79 -1.98 -2.62 14.61
CA ALA A 79 -0.90 -2.43 15.58
C ALA A 79 0.00 -3.67 15.79
N GLU A 80 -0.59 -4.87 15.69
CA GLU A 80 0.11 -6.14 15.91
C GLU A 80 0.92 -6.61 14.68
N TRP A 81 0.78 -5.96 13.53
CA TRP A 81 1.44 -6.43 12.30
C TRP A 81 2.86 -5.87 12.20
N PRO A 82 3.90 -6.72 12.15
CA PRO A 82 5.28 -6.25 12.10
C PRO A 82 5.61 -5.58 10.75
N ALA A 83 5.02 -6.08 9.66
CA ALA A 83 5.14 -5.53 8.32
C ALA A 83 4.07 -6.13 7.39
N ALA A 84 3.89 -5.50 6.23
CA ALA A 84 3.20 -6.07 5.08
C ALA A 84 3.98 -5.76 3.79
N GLN A 85 3.91 -6.64 2.79
CA GLN A 85 4.66 -6.50 1.55
C GLN A 85 3.81 -6.78 0.30
N LEU A 86 4.02 -5.97 -0.74
CA LEU A 86 3.55 -6.18 -2.11
C LEU A 86 4.76 -6.22 -3.03
N ASN A 87 4.86 -7.26 -3.85
CA ASN A 87 5.92 -7.42 -4.84
C ASN A 87 5.32 -7.34 -6.24
N GLY A 88 6.08 -6.78 -7.17
CA GLY A 88 5.68 -6.65 -8.57
C GLY A 88 4.46 -5.75 -8.79
N LEU A 89 4.26 -4.75 -7.93
CA LEU A 89 3.20 -3.76 -8.11
C LEU A 89 3.49 -2.96 -9.38
N ARG A 90 2.51 -2.92 -10.28
CA ARG A 90 2.56 -2.07 -11.47
C ARG A 90 1.84 -0.76 -11.25
N VAL A 91 2.51 0.34 -11.58
CA VAL A 91 1.92 1.69 -11.63
C VAL A 91 2.27 2.28 -13.00
N GLY A 92 1.33 2.22 -13.95
CA GLY A 92 1.64 2.54 -15.34
C GLY A 92 2.78 1.66 -15.87
N ALA A 93 3.85 2.29 -16.36
CA ALA A 93 5.05 1.62 -16.85
C ALA A 93 6.09 1.28 -15.76
N HIS A 94 5.80 1.55 -14.49
CA HIS A 94 6.70 1.27 -13.36
C HIS A 94 6.41 -0.09 -12.72
N LEU A 95 7.46 -0.75 -12.26
CA LEU A 95 7.44 -1.98 -11.48
C LEU A 95 8.08 -1.73 -10.10
N LEU A 96 7.33 -2.01 -9.04
CA LEU A 96 7.67 -1.64 -7.67
C LEU A 96 7.53 -2.82 -6.72
N ASP A 97 8.42 -2.91 -5.74
CA ASP A 97 8.19 -3.68 -4.52
C ASP A 97 8.06 -2.73 -3.34
N ILE A 98 7.06 -2.97 -2.49
CA ILE A 98 6.69 -2.09 -1.39
C ILE A 98 6.58 -2.94 -0.13
N ARG A 99 7.27 -2.51 0.92
CA ARG A 99 7.11 -3.06 2.27
C ARG A 99 6.81 -1.94 3.24
N ILE A 100 5.71 -2.07 3.97
CA ILE A 100 5.31 -1.13 5.01
C ILE A 100 5.48 -1.77 6.38
N ALA A 101 5.85 -0.96 7.37
CA ALA A 101 5.97 -1.33 8.77
C ALA A 101 5.47 -0.16 9.64
N PRO A 102 5.15 -0.37 10.92
CA PRO A 102 4.73 0.72 11.81
C PRO A 102 5.72 1.88 11.87
N SER A 103 7.02 1.59 11.73
CA SER A 103 8.09 2.59 11.75
C SER A 103 8.40 3.21 10.39
N GLY A 104 7.84 2.74 9.28
CA GLY A 104 8.28 3.26 7.98
C GLY A 104 7.88 2.46 6.73
N LEU A 105 8.57 2.78 5.65
CA LEU A 105 8.34 2.28 4.31
C LEU A 105 9.67 1.90 3.66
N ARG A 106 9.69 0.75 2.99
CA ARG A 106 10.68 0.42 1.97
C ARG A 106 10.00 0.37 0.62
N VAL A 107 10.58 1.02 -0.38
CA VAL A 107 10.11 0.98 -1.76
C VAL A 107 11.29 0.72 -2.68
N ALA A 108 11.18 -0.29 -3.53
CA ALA A 108 12.17 -0.60 -4.55
C ALA A 108 11.55 -0.37 -5.93
N HIS A 109 12.10 0.57 -6.68
CA HIS A 109 11.73 0.82 -8.07
C HIS A 109 12.56 -0.06 -8.97
N ARG A 110 12.00 -1.21 -9.36
CA ARG A 110 12.70 -2.23 -10.14
C ARG A 110 12.93 -1.81 -11.57
N ALA A 111 11.90 -1.27 -12.21
CA ALA A 111 11.95 -0.85 -13.60
C ALA A 111 10.93 0.26 -13.87
N GLY A 112 11.24 1.13 -14.83
CA GLY A 112 10.36 2.21 -15.28
C GLY A 112 11.09 3.10 -16.27
N PRO A 113 10.36 3.89 -17.07
CA PRO A 113 10.96 4.74 -18.10
C PRO A 113 11.67 5.98 -17.54
N GLN A 114 11.34 6.37 -16.31
CA GLN A 114 11.89 7.54 -15.61
C GLN A 114 11.73 7.37 -14.09
N ALA A 115 12.15 8.35 -13.29
CA ALA A 115 11.89 8.34 -11.85
C ALA A 115 10.38 8.34 -11.55
N LEU A 116 9.99 7.63 -10.49
CA LEU A 116 8.62 7.65 -9.98
C LEU A 116 8.55 8.67 -8.84
N ARG A 117 7.59 9.60 -8.89
CA ARG A 117 7.31 10.50 -7.79
C ARG A 117 6.55 9.76 -6.69
N LEU A 118 7.19 9.54 -5.55
CA LEU A 118 6.58 9.01 -4.34
C LEU A 118 6.04 10.16 -3.50
N ARG A 119 4.81 10.00 -3.01
CA ARG A 119 4.26 10.78 -1.89
C ARG A 119 3.94 9.84 -0.75
N TYR A 120 4.70 9.89 0.34
CA TYR A 120 4.55 8.98 1.46
C TYR A 120 4.03 9.71 2.71
N ARG A 121 2.89 9.29 3.23
CA ARG A 121 2.38 9.80 4.51
C ARG A 121 3.15 9.18 5.65
N LEU A 122 3.84 10.02 6.43
CA LEU A 122 4.60 9.58 7.59
C LEU A 122 3.68 9.00 8.67
N PRO A 123 4.14 7.97 9.41
CA PRO A 123 3.34 7.34 10.47
C PRO A 123 3.23 8.21 11.73
N GLY A 124 4.00 9.30 11.83
CA GLY A 124 4.03 10.21 12.97
C GLY A 124 4.62 11.57 12.61
N ALA A 125 4.70 12.44 13.61
CA ALA A 125 5.29 13.77 13.47
C ALA A 125 6.82 13.70 13.38
N VAL A 126 7.41 14.70 12.70
CA VAL A 126 8.87 14.87 12.58
C VAL A 126 9.24 16.21 13.21
N GLU A 127 10.34 16.26 13.94
CA GLU A 127 10.83 17.50 14.58
C GLU A 127 11.46 18.46 13.56
N THR A 128 12.16 17.91 12.57
CA THR A 128 12.79 18.67 11.49
C THR A 128 11.99 18.49 10.20
N THR A 129 11.60 19.60 9.58
CA THR A 129 10.89 19.61 8.31
C THR A 129 11.93 19.65 7.19
N PRO A 130 12.29 18.52 6.55
CA PRO A 130 13.06 18.60 5.32
C PRO A 130 12.25 19.39 4.27
N ALA A 131 12.93 20.03 3.32
CA ALA A 131 12.27 20.82 2.28
C ALA A 131 11.22 20.04 1.46
N ALA A 132 11.34 18.71 1.45
CA ALA A 132 10.44 17.78 0.78
C ALA A 132 9.23 17.33 1.64
N LEU A 133 9.08 17.85 2.86
CA LEU A 133 7.94 17.55 3.74
C LEU A 133 6.85 18.61 3.58
N HIS A 134 5.64 18.14 3.28
CA HIS A 134 4.45 18.97 3.16
C HIS A 134 3.35 18.42 4.06
N SER A 135 2.59 19.29 4.72
CA SER A 135 1.47 18.87 5.57
C SER A 135 0.14 19.31 4.96
N ASP A 136 -0.85 18.42 5.01
CA ASP A 136 -2.23 18.70 4.64
C ASP A 136 -3.21 18.16 5.70
N ALA A 137 -4.52 18.20 5.40
CA ALA A 137 -5.55 17.71 6.31
C ALA A 137 -5.47 16.20 6.61
N GLU A 138 -4.71 15.43 5.82
CA GLU A 138 -4.56 13.98 5.96
C GLU A 138 -3.26 13.56 6.67
N GLY A 139 -2.32 14.50 6.88
CA GLY A 139 -1.10 14.29 7.65
C GLY A 139 0.14 14.96 7.05
N ALA A 140 1.31 14.53 7.51
CA ALA A 140 2.60 14.93 6.96
C ALA A 140 3.03 13.98 5.84
N TRP A 141 3.39 14.54 4.69
CA TRP A 141 3.75 13.83 3.48
C TRP A 141 5.17 14.15 3.06
N LEU A 142 5.97 13.11 2.88
CA LEU A 142 7.30 13.18 2.30
C LEU A 142 7.21 12.95 0.79
N GLU A 143 7.76 13.86 -0.01
CA GLU A 143 7.82 13.73 -1.46
C GLU A 143 9.24 13.40 -1.94
N LEU A 144 9.40 12.38 -2.77
CA LEU A 144 10.69 11.93 -3.28
C LEU A 144 10.55 11.47 -4.73
N ASP A 145 11.52 11.78 -5.58
CA ASP A 145 11.62 11.13 -6.89
C ASP A 145 12.54 9.91 -6.75
N ILE A 146 12.01 8.73 -7.10
CA ILE A 146 12.71 7.43 -6.96
C ILE A 146 13.15 6.96 -8.35
N PRO A 147 14.44 7.02 -8.69
CA PRO A 147 14.94 6.53 -9.98
C PRO A 147 14.71 5.02 -10.16
N ALA A 148 14.54 4.57 -11.40
CA ALA A 148 14.49 3.14 -11.70
C ALA A 148 15.82 2.47 -11.31
N GLY A 149 15.75 1.25 -10.79
CA GLY A 149 16.92 0.51 -10.29
C GLY A 149 17.37 0.90 -8.88
N THR A 150 16.60 1.72 -8.14
CA THR A 150 16.93 2.15 -6.78
C THR A 150 15.89 1.70 -5.75
N ALA A 151 16.32 1.56 -4.50
CA ALA A 151 15.46 1.27 -3.37
C ALA A 151 15.68 2.31 -2.28
N TYR A 152 14.59 2.76 -1.67
CA TYR A 152 14.60 3.69 -0.55
C TYR A 152 14.07 2.98 0.69
N GLN A 153 14.78 3.14 1.80
CA GLN A 153 14.34 2.77 3.13
C GLN A 153 14.09 4.06 3.91
N ILE A 154 12.83 4.29 4.25
CA ILE A 154 12.36 5.46 4.98
C ILE A 154 11.91 4.97 6.35
N ALA A 155 12.51 5.46 7.42
CA ALA A 155 12.20 5.07 8.78
C ALA A 155 12.02 6.29 9.68
N LEU A 156 11.01 6.24 10.55
CA LEU A 156 10.77 7.20 11.60
C LEU A 156 11.14 6.55 12.94
N GLN A 157 12.16 7.09 13.61
CA GLN A 157 12.61 6.65 14.93
C GLN A 157 12.33 7.77 15.93
N GLY A 158 11.24 7.65 16.69
CA GLY A 158 10.72 8.77 17.47
C GLY A 158 10.27 9.89 16.54
N ALA A 159 10.90 11.07 16.64
CA ALA A 159 10.65 12.21 15.75
C ALA A 159 11.75 12.42 14.69
N HIS A 160 12.73 11.52 14.61
CA HIS A 160 13.83 11.59 13.65
C HIS A 160 13.52 10.77 12.40
N LEU A 161 13.54 11.43 11.24
CA LEU A 161 13.34 10.80 9.93
C LEU A 161 14.70 10.38 9.33
N ASP A 162 14.87 9.09 9.08
CA ASP A 162 16.02 8.52 8.37
C ASP A 162 15.60 8.05 6.97
N ILE A 163 16.40 8.38 5.96
CA ILE A 163 16.17 8.02 4.56
C ILE A 163 17.47 7.49 4.00
N GLN A 164 17.48 6.19 3.70
CA GLN A 164 18.62 5.48 3.12
C GLN A 164 18.28 5.04 1.70
N THR A 165 19.27 5.05 0.82
CA THR A 165 19.11 4.65 -0.58
C THR A 165 20.10 3.54 -0.91
N ASP A 166 19.60 2.49 -1.55
CA ASP A 166 20.38 1.35 -2.02
C ASP A 166 20.11 1.09 -3.51
N SER A 167 20.99 0.32 -4.16
CA SER A 167 20.65 -0.26 -5.46
C SER A 167 19.53 -1.29 -5.32
N ALA A 168 18.55 -1.28 -6.21
CA ALA A 168 17.47 -2.27 -6.22
C ALA A 168 17.90 -3.61 -6.83
N GLN A 169 19.20 -3.89 -6.98
CA GLN A 169 19.70 -5.15 -7.51
C GLN A 169 19.67 -6.20 -6.39
N GLY A 170 18.61 -7.01 -6.37
CA GLY A 170 18.45 -8.09 -5.37
C GLY A 170 16.99 -8.32 -4.99
N ALA A 171 16.22 -8.92 -5.89
CA ALA A 171 15.30 -10.03 -5.60
C ALA A 171 14.79 -10.48 -6.96
N ALA A 172 15.39 -11.54 -7.47
CA ALA A 172 14.81 -12.38 -8.50
C ALA A 172 14.02 -13.48 -7.80
#